data_AF-A0A9X3XCX6-F1
#
_entry.id   AF-A0A9X3XCX6-F1
#
_cell.length_a   1.000
_cell.length_b   1.000
_cell.length_c   1.000
_cell.angle_alpha   90.00
_cell.angle_beta   90.00
_cell.angle_gamma   90.00
#
_symmetry.space_group_name_H-M   'P 1'
#
loop_
_entity.id
_entity.type
_entity.pdbx_description
1 polymer ?
#
loop_
_entity_poly.entity_id
_entity_poly.type
_entity_poly.pdbx_seq_one_letter_code
_entity_poly.pdbx_strand_id
1 'polypeptide(L)'
;MPDRKYWAIYQDHVCSAALRIAREVFAILRIPVTLVHVAYPWTNTRTGLPDRYPILSVAFDIETFFQLRLEAIDPSDSMANFEHRMEHKKNSGLDPIEPLTPEDLEQNQG
;
A
#
# COMPACT_ATOMS: atom_id res chain seq x y z
N MET A 1 9.98 -22.34 7.96
CA MET A 1 10.05 -21.05 8.68
C MET A 1 8.68 -20.82 9.28
N PRO A 2 8.50 -20.38 10.54
CA PRO A 2 7.16 -20.27 11.11
C PRO A 2 6.43 -19.16 10.33
N ASP A 3 5.37 -19.53 9.62
CA ASP A 3 4.77 -18.77 8.49
C ASP A 3 4.46 -17.30 8.82
N ARG A 4 4.21 -16.97 10.09
CA ARG A 4 3.98 -15.61 10.57
C ARG A 4 5.13 -14.64 10.33
N LYS A 5 6.39 -15.07 10.50
CA LYS A 5 7.55 -14.17 10.32
C LYS A 5 7.75 -13.81 8.84
N TYR A 6 7.45 -14.76 7.95
CA TYR A 6 7.51 -14.53 6.52
C TYR A 6 6.49 -13.47 6.09
N TRP A 7 5.23 -13.61 6.53
CA TRP A 7 4.18 -12.66 6.16
C TRP A 7 4.39 -11.26 6.71
N ALA A 8 4.92 -11.12 7.94
CA ALA A 8 5.31 -9.81 8.47
C ALA A 8 6.38 -9.12 7.60
N ILE A 9 7.44 -9.84 7.24
CA ILE A 9 8.49 -9.30 6.35
C ILE A 9 7.92 -8.92 4.98
N TYR A 10 7.02 -9.75 4.44
CA TYR A 10 6.38 -9.46 3.17
C TYR A 10 5.48 -8.22 3.23
N GLN A 11 4.71 -8.06 4.30
CA GLN A 11 3.90 -6.88 4.56
C GLN A 11 4.77 -5.63 4.65
N ASP A 12 5.87 -5.67 5.41
CA ASP A 12 6.83 -4.56 5.51
C ASP A 12 7.44 -4.21 4.16
N HIS A 13 7.77 -5.21 3.35
CA HIS A 13 8.29 -5.00 2.00
C HIS A 13 7.28 -4.27 1.11
N VAL A 14 6.02 -4.72 1.11
CA VAL A 14 4.94 -4.11 0.32
C VAL A 14 4.70 -2.65 0.74
N CYS A 15 4.64 -2.37 2.05
CA CYS A 15 4.47 -1.02 2.57
C CYS A 15 5.70 -0.13 2.29
N SER A 16 6.91 -0.68 2.41
CA SER A 16 8.15 0.02 2.06
C SER A 16 8.20 0.40 0.58
N ALA A 17 7.74 -0.48 -0.31
CA ALA A 17 7.67 -0.21 -1.74
C ALA A 17 6.70 0.95 -2.03
N ALA A 18 5.53 0.97 -1.37
CA ALA A 18 4.56 2.06 -1.52
C ALA A 18 5.13 3.40 -1.04
N LEU A 19 5.74 3.45 0.14
CA LEU A 19 6.40 4.64 0.68
C LEU A 19 7.50 5.16 -0.25
N ARG A 20 8.29 4.25 -0.84
CA ARG A 20 9.35 4.61 -1.79
C ARG A 20 8.78 5.31 -3.02
N ILE A 21 7.73 4.73 -3.62
CA ILE A 21 7.08 5.30 -4.81
C ILE A 21 6.49 6.67 -4.47
N ALA A 22 5.81 6.82 -3.34
CA ALA A 22 5.27 8.10 -2.90
C ALA A 22 6.37 9.17 -2.76
N ARG A 23 7.50 8.84 -2.12
CA ARG A 23 8.64 9.75 -2.00
C ARG A 23 9.17 10.22 -3.35
N GLU A 24 9.33 9.29 -4.30
CA GLU A 24 9.82 9.59 -5.65
C GLU A 24 8.83 10.48 -6.42
N VAL A 25 7.53 10.18 -6.31
CA VAL A 25 6.46 10.98 -6.92
C VAL A 25 6.42 12.40 -6.36
N PHE A 26 6.46 12.56 -5.03
CA PHE A 26 6.46 13.89 -4.41
C PHE A 26 7.71 14.69 -4.75
N ALA A 27 8.87 14.04 -4.83
CA ALA A 27 10.13 14.70 -5.21
C ALA A 27 10.08 15.25 -6.64
N ILE A 28 9.39 14.56 -7.56
CA ILE A 28 9.32 14.94 -8.98
C ILE A 28 8.16 15.89 -9.26
N LEU A 29 6.94 15.55 -8.83
CA LEU A 29 5.72 16.22 -9.26
C LEU A 29 5.19 17.27 -8.28
N ARG A 30 5.58 17.20 -6.98
CA ARG A 30 5.10 18.11 -5.91
C ARG A 30 3.56 18.25 -5.87
N ILE A 31 2.84 17.14 -6.04
CA ILE A 31 1.38 17.06 -5.92
C ILE A 31 0.95 16.89 -4.46
N PRO A 32 -0.24 17.37 -4.05
CA PRO A 32 -0.68 17.31 -2.65
C PRO A 32 -0.97 15.89 -2.17
N VAL A 33 -1.49 15.03 -3.04
CA VAL A 33 -1.84 13.64 -2.74
C VAL A 33 -1.42 12.73 -3.88
N THR A 34 -0.95 11.52 -3.57
CA THR A 34 -0.69 10.47 -4.55
C THR A 34 -1.32 9.14 -4.11
N LEU A 35 -2.04 8.50 -5.02
CA LEU A 35 -2.57 7.15 -4.85
C LEU A 35 -1.52 6.15 -5.31
N VAL A 36 -1.11 5.24 -4.41
CA VAL A 36 -0.16 4.18 -4.70
C VAL A 36 -0.83 2.83 -4.48
N HIS A 37 -0.82 1.99 -5.51
CA HIS A 37 -1.34 0.64 -5.46
C HIS A 37 -0.21 -0.36 -5.66
N VAL A 38 -0.06 -1.29 -4.72
CA VAL A 38 0.84 -2.43 -4.88
C VAL A 38 -0.02 -3.62 -5.28
N ALA A 39 0.29 -4.21 -6.43
CA ALA A 39 -0.43 -5.36 -6.96
C ALA A 39 0.50 -6.56 -7.06
N TYR A 40 -0.02 -7.73 -6.71
CA TYR A 40 0.67 -9.00 -6.90
C TYR A 40 0.19 -9.65 -8.20
N PRO A 41 1.10 -10.14 -9.07
CA PRO A 41 0.70 -10.90 -10.24
C PRO A 41 0.16 -12.27 -9.81
N TRP A 42 -1.15 -12.45 -9.90
CA TRP A 42 -1.78 -13.75 -9.68
C TRP A 42 -2.07 -14.40 -11.03
N THR A 43 -1.83 -15.70 -11.14
CA THR A 43 -2.23 -16.45 -12.34
C THR A 43 -3.66 -16.92 -12.18
N ASN A 44 -4.58 -16.36 -12.95
CA ASN A 44 -5.93 -16.86 -12.99
C ASN A 44 -5.94 -18.26 -13.60
N THR A 45 -6.22 -19.27 -12.79
CA THR A 45 -6.16 -20.68 -13.23
C THR A 45 -7.20 -21.04 -14.28
N ARG A 46 -8.23 -20.20 -14.45
CA ARG A 46 -9.31 -20.40 -15.43
C ARG A 46 -9.03 -19.72 -16.78
N THR A 47 -8.35 -18.58 -16.81
CA THR A 47 -8.06 -17.82 -18.04
C THR A 47 -6.60 -17.92 -18.48
N GLY A 48 -5.70 -18.34 -17.60
CA GLY A 48 -4.25 -18.42 -17.84
C GLY A 48 -3.55 -17.07 -17.96
N LEU A 49 -4.27 -15.96 -17.82
CA LEU A 49 -3.72 -14.61 -17.90
C LEU A 49 -3.27 -14.11 -16.51
N PRO A 50 -2.21 -13.29 -16.44
CA PRO A 50 -1.83 -12.63 -15.20
C PRO A 50 -2.87 -11.57 -14.87
N ASP A 51 -3.64 -11.82 -13.83
CA ASP A 51 -4.49 -10.80 -13.23
C ASP A 51 -3.65 -10.10 -12.15
N ARG A 52 -3.57 -8.76 -12.23
CA ARG A 52 -2.93 -7.95 -11.20
C ARG A 52 -3.98 -7.58 -10.17
N TYR A 53 -3.93 -8.23 -9.02
CA TYR A 53 -4.81 -7.90 -7.91
C TYR A 53 -4.09 -6.94 -6.96
N PRO A 54 -4.64 -5.73 -6.71
CA PRO A 54 -4.13 -4.86 -5.66
C PRO A 54 -4.20 -5.58 -4.31
N ILE A 55 -3.12 -5.51 -3.55
CA ILE A 55 -3.01 -6.08 -2.19
C ILE A 55 -2.76 -4.97 -1.14
N LEU A 56 -2.41 -3.78 -1.62
CA LEU A 56 -2.31 -2.55 -0.84
C LEU A 56 -2.74 -1.40 -1.75
N SER A 57 -3.58 -0.52 -1.21
CA SER A 57 -3.88 0.78 -1.81
C SER A 57 -3.78 1.85 -0.73
N VAL A 58 -3.05 2.93 -0.99
CA VAL A 58 -2.82 4.01 -0.02
C VAL A 58 -2.89 5.36 -0.72
N ALA A 59 -3.56 6.32 -0.10
CA ALA A 59 -3.50 7.71 -0.46
C ALA A 59 -2.51 8.44 0.46
N PHE A 60 -1.32 8.72 -0.06
CA PHE A 60 -0.35 9.52 0.68
C PHE A 60 -0.63 11.00 0.44
N ASP A 61 -0.81 11.78 1.49
CA ASP A 61 -0.74 13.24 1.42
C ASP A 61 0.69 13.72 1.72
N ILE A 62 1.09 14.80 1.05
CA ILE A 62 2.47 15.30 1.09
C ILE A 62 2.86 15.82 2.48
N GLU A 63 1.91 16.38 3.23
CA GLU A 63 2.18 16.99 4.54
C GLU A 63 2.50 15.93 5.60
N THR A 64 1.64 14.92 5.73
CA THR A 64 1.85 13.78 6.63
C THR A 64 3.07 12.98 6.21
N PHE A 65 3.27 12.77 4.90
CA PHE A 65 4.39 11.97 4.40
C PHE A 65 5.75 12.53 4.82
N PHE A 66 5.96 13.85 4.70
CA PHE A 66 7.24 14.47 5.07
C PHE A 66 7.43 14.66 6.59
N GLN A 67 6.39 14.44 7.40
CA GLN A 67 6.52 14.36 8.86
C GLN A 67 7.04 12.99 9.33
N LEU A 68 6.94 11.95 8.49
CA LEU A 68 7.47 10.63 8.81
C LEU A 68 9.00 10.64 8.91
N ARG A 69 9.53 10.04 9.97
CA ARG A 69 10.96 9.72 10.08
C ARG A 69 11.22 8.37 9.41
N LEU A 70 11.28 8.34 8.08
CA LEU A 70 11.41 7.11 7.27
C LEU A 70 12.54 6.16 7.71
N GLU A 71 13.58 6.68 8.36
CA GLU A 71 14.73 5.91 8.87
C GLU A 71 14.42 5.09 10.13
N ALA A 72 13.31 5.38 10.82
CA ALA A 72 12.98 4.84 12.14
C ALA A 72 11.52 4.36 12.27
N ILE A 73 10.75 4.32 11.17
CA ILE A 73 9.38 3.81 11.19
C ILE A 73 9.33 2.30 10.94
N ASP A 74 8.28 1.67 11.48
CA ASP A 74 7.78 0.42 10.93
C ASP A 74 6.91 0.74 9.69
N PRO A 75 7.23 0.23 8.50
CA PRO A 75 6.49 0.56 7.28
C PRO A 75 5.03 0.14 7.35
N SER A 76 4.74 -1.04 7.90
CA SER A 76 3.38 -1.57 7.95
C SER A 76 2.49 -0.77 8.91
N ASP A 77 3.01 -0.43 10.10
CA ASP A 77 2.30 0.40 11.07
C ASP A 77 2.10 1.83 10.55
N SER A 78 3.06 2.35 9.77
CA SER A 78 2.98 3.71 9.24
C SER A 78 1.80 3.95 8.28
N MET A 79 1.25 2.88 7.69
CA MET A 79 0.08 2.97 6.81
C MET A 79 -1.15 3.53 7.55
N ALA A 80 -1.24 3.34 8.87
CA ALA A 80 -2.33 3.86 9.68
C ALA A 80 -2.41 5.40 9.73
N ASN A 81 -1.36 6.11 9.31
CA ASN A 81 -1.38 7.57 9.20
C ASN A 81 -2.10 8.06 7.93
N PHE A 82 -2.46 7.15 7.02
CA PHE A 82 -3.03 7.47 5.72
C PHE A 82 -4.34 6.71 5.48
N GLU A 83 -5.16 7.24 4.58
CA GLU A 83 -6.29 6.47 4.04
C GLU A 83 -5.71 5.29 3.23
N HIS A 84 -6.02 4.07 3.68
CA HIS A 84 -5.47 2.87 3.08
C HIS A 84 -6.43 1.69 3.14
N ARG A 85 -6.26 0.77 2.20
CA ARG A 85 -6.91 -0.53 2.15
C ARG A 85 -5.84 -1.60 2.07
N MET A 86 -5.82 -2.46 3.08
CA MET A 86 -4.94 -3.61 3.18
C MET A 86 -5.64 -4.68 4.03
N GLU A 87 -5.86 -5.85 3.47
CA GLU A 87 -6.46 -6.98 4.21
C GLU A 87 -5.39 -8.02 4.52
N HIS A 88 -5.23 -8.32 5.81
CA HIS A 88 -4.26 -9.31 6.27
C HIS A 88 -4.98 -10.47 6.98
N LYS A 89 -4.77 -11.69 6.48
CA LYS A 89 -5.22 -12.92 7.14
C LYS A 89 -4.06 -13.61 7.84
N LYS A 90 -4.29 -14.03 9.10
CA LYS A 90 -3.32 -14.68 9.98
C LYS A 90 -2.56 -15.88 9.38
N ASN A 91 -3.09 -16.50 8.32
CA ASN A 91 -2.57 -17.73 7.73
C ASN A 91 -2.18 -17.62 6.23
N SER A 92 -2.59 -16.57 5.50
CA SER A 92 -2.36 -16.45 4.04
C SER A 92 -1.62 -15.18 3.62
N GLY A 93 -1.30 -14.27 4.56
CA GLY A 93 -0.64 -13.01 4.24
C GLY A 93 -1.65 -11.95 3.80
N LEU A 94 -1.45 -11.39 2.61
CA LEU A 94 -2.24 -10.29 2.06
C LEU A 94 -3.26 -10.79 1.04
N ASP A 95 -4.51 -10.36 1.18
CA ASP A 95 -5.59 -10.68 0.26
C ASP A 95 -5.83 -9.56 -0.77
N PRO A 96 -6.43 -9.89 -1.93
CA PRO A 96 -6.89 -8.90 -2.89
C PRO A 96 -7.86 -7.89 -2.28
N ILE A 97 -7.69 -6.61 -2.63
CA ILE A 97 -8.55 -5.51 -2.21
C ILE A 97 -9.06 -4.71 -3.41
N GLU A 98 -10.19 -4.03 -3.23
CA GLU A 98 -10.65 -3.00 -4.16
C GLU A 98 -9.84 -1.71 -3.91
N PRO A 99 -9.08 -1.21 -4.90
CA PRO A 99 -8.21 -0.07 -4.69
C PRO A 99 -9.01 1.21 -4.44
N LEU A 100 -8.46 2.10 -3.61
CA LEU A 100 -8.94 3.48 -3.49
C LEU A 100 -8.96 4.18 -4.85
N THR A 101 -9.99 4.99 -5.08
CA THR A 101 -10.09 5.90 -6.22
C THR A 101 -10.07 7.36 -5.74
N PRO A 102 -9.89 8.35 -6.63
CA PRO A 102 -10.00 9.76 -6.25
C PRO A 102 -11.34 10.10 -5.58
N GLU A 103 -12.44 9.49 -6.03
CA GLU A 103 -13.77 9.70 -5.47
C GLU A 103 -13.89 9.25 -4.00
N ASP A 104 -13.11 8.25 -3.58
CA ASP A 104 -13.06 7.82 -2.18
C ASP A 104 -12.45 8.90 -1.27
N LEU A 105 -11.57 9.76 -1.81
CA LEU A 105 -10.88 10.79 -1.03
C LEU A 105 -11.68 12.09 -0.88
N GLU A 106 -12.56 12.37 -1.83
CA GLU A 106 -13.42 13.56 -1.81
C GLU A 106 -14.55 13.43 -0.77
N GLN A 107 -15.00 12.21 -0.48
CA GLN A 107 -16.09 11.94 0.48
C GLN A 107 -15.70 12.16 1.95
N ASN A 108 -14.40 12.22 2.25
CA ASN A 108 -13.88 12.35 3.62
C ASN A 108 -13.53 13.80 4.01
N GLN A 109 -13.84 14.79 3.17
CA GLN A 109 -13.60 16.23 3.45
C GLN A 109 -14.87 16.98 3.92
N GLY A 110 -15.89 16.26 4.39
CA GLY A 110 -17.17 16.79 4.89
C GLY A 110 -17.19 17.09 6.39
#